data_AF-A0A519RLT8-F1
#
_entry.id   AF-A0A519RLT8-F1
#
_cell.length_a   1.000
_cell.length_b   1.000
_cell.length_c   1.000
_cell.angle_alpha   90.00
_cell.angle_beta   90.00
_cell.angle_gamma   90.00
#
_symmetry.space_group_name_H-M   'P 1'
#
loop_
_entity.id
_entity.type
_entity.pdbx_description
1 polymer ?
#
loop_
_entity_poly.entity_id
_entity_poly.type
_entity_poly.pdbx_seq_one_letter_code
_entity_poly.pdbx_strand_id
1 'polypeptide(L)'
;MWEHQSLFRVSAQLFAEGIFNLLDRNLRPEVFLLGLASGREENDPHSVVVEPPTLRYSPADFAGIKTLAATFEADAGPRDSVYHLHPQDHDRMEKQHWYELVCRATEQTIEELVESRQEARRSFCSTPLSLNGYLVVLVVQLAAAPYDAYYTLPGKATATRPASLPHAAVLEFLHECTRALREADTADNEQPVLDRDYNEVLRGAGRRLMLRISPGSAHGLYDACLGIAA
;
A
#
# COMPACT_ATOMS: atom_id res chain seq x y z
N MET A 1 11.90 -0.47 -13.87
CA MET A 1 10.67 -1.28 -13.97
C MET A 1 9.92 -0.94 -15.24
N TRP A 2 9.61 0.34 -15.48
CA TRP A 2 9.12 0.87 -16.77
C TRP A 2 9.68 2.29 -16.98
N GLU A 3 9.55 2.85 -18.19
CA GLU A 3 10.20 4.11 -18.59
C GLU A 3 9.76 5.33 -17.76
N HIS A 4 8.49 5.41 -17.38
CA HIS A 4 7.92 6.56 -16.67
C HIS A 4 7.83 6.38 -15.15
N GLN A 5 8.58 5.44 -14.56
CA GLN A 5 8.51 5.14 -13.14
C GLN A 5 8.86 6.33 -12.24
N SER A 6 9.87 7.12 -12.63
CA SER A 6 10.33 8.28 -11.85
C SER A 6 9.29 9.39 -11.85
N LEU A 7 8.62 9.62 -12.99
CA LEU A 7 7.53 10.59 -13.10
C LEU A 7 6.36 10.20 -12.22
N PHE A 8 5.92 8.94 -12.29
CA PHE A 8 4.84 8.44 -11.44
C PHE A 8 5.19 8.58 -9.95
N ARG A 9 6.41 8.19 -9.55
CA ARG A 9 6.87 8.32 -8.16
C ARG A 9 6.89 9.77 -7.68
N VAL A 10 7.34 10.71 -8.52
CA VAL A 10 7.31 12.16 -8.21
C VAL A 10 5.86 12.62 -8.01
N SER A 11 4.95 12.25 -8.91
CA SER A 11 3.52 12.57 -8.77
C SER A 11 2.93 11.99 -7.49
N ALA A 12 3.23 10.72 -7.18
CA ALA A 12 2.78 10.06 -5.95
C ALA A 12 3.34 10.73 -4.69
N GLN A 13 4.60 11.18 -4.71
CA GLN A 13 5.21 11.94 -3.62
C GLN A 13 4.49 13.27 -3.39
N LEU A 14 4.26 14.06 -4.45
CA LEU A 14 3.55 15.34 -4.35
C LEU A 14 2.11 15.14 -3.87
N PHE A 15 1.45 14.08 -4.33
CA PHE A 15 0.11 13.70 -3.91
C PHE A 15 0.07 13.34 -2.41
N ALA A 16 1.01 12.52 -1.95
CA ALA A 16 1.16 12.17 -0.54
C ALA A 16 1.41 13.43 0.31
N GLU A 17 2.34 14.30 -0.10
CA GLU A 17 2.60 15.58 0.56
C GLU A 17 1.33 16.43 0.64
N GLY A 18 0.56 16.53 -0.45
CA GLY A 18 -0.71 17.25 -0.47
C GLY A 18 -1.70 16.72 0.58
N ILE A 19 -1.91 15.41 0.64
CA ILE A 19 -2.87 14.77 1.56
C ILE A 19 -2.39 14.85 3.01
N PHE A 20 -1.16 14.43 3.29
CA PHE A 20 -0.69 14.31 4.67
C PHE A 20 -0.31 15.65 5.29
N ASN A 21 0.14 16.64 4.51
CA ASN A 21 0.39 17.99 5.05
C ASN A 21 -0.90 18.73 5.45
N LEU A 22 -2.05 18.34 4.86
CA LEU A 22 -3.37 18.83 5.31
C LEU A 22 -3.77 18.22 6.66
N LEU A 23 -3.33 17.00 6.97
CA LEU A 23 -3.56 16.35 8.26
C LEU A 23 -2.60 16.83 9.33
N ASP A 24 -1.30 16.72 9.08
CA ASP A 24 -0.22 17.24 9.92
C ASP A 24 1.09 17.27 9.13
N ARG A 25 1.70 18.45 9.06
CA ARG A 25 2.98 18.70 8.36
C ARG A 25 4.15 17.92 8.95
N ASN A 26 4.03 17.45 10.20
CA ASN A 26 5.06 16.66 10.84
C ASN A 26 5.10 15.20 10.35
N LEU A 27 4.04 14.72 9.68
CA LEU A 27 3.99 13.34 9.17
C LEU A 27 5.06 13.05 8.10
N ARG A 28 5.54 14.07 7.38
CA ARG A 28 6.68 14.01 6.43
C ARG A 28 6.64 12.74 5.55
N PRO A 29 5.63 12.63 4.66
CA PRO A 29 5.47 11.43 3.83
C PRO A 29 6.65 11.25 2.88
N GLU A 30 7.08 10.00 2.71
CA GLU A 30 8.11 9.60 1.76
C GLU A 30 7.63 8.38 0.98
N VAL A 31 7.60 8.50 -0.35
CA VAL A 31 7.08 7.49 -1.27
C VAL A 31 8.21 6.93 -2.11
N PHE A 32 8.27 5.61 -2.18
CA PHE A 32 9.15 4.87 -3.06
C PHE A 32 8.42 3.67 -3.69
N LEU A 33 9.00 3.16 -4.76
CA LEU A 33 8.50 1.99 -5.47
C LEU A 33 9.49 0.84 -5.34
N LEU A 34 8.95 -0.35 -5.15
CA LEU A 34 9.69 -1.59 -5.13
C LEU A 34 9.18 -2.49 -6.26
N GLY A 35 10.07 -2.87 -7.17
CA GLY A 35 9.77 -3.81 -8.25
C GLY A 35 10.42 -5.15 -7.99
N LEU A 36 9.62 -6.22 -7.91
CA LEU A 36 10.09 -7.59 -7.77
C LEU A 36 9.89 -8.33 -9.11
N ALA A 37 10.94 -8.62 -9.84
CA ALA A 37 10.86 -9.22 -11.19
C ALA A 37 10.14 -10.56 -11.15
N SER A 38 9.01 -10.73 -11.83
CA SER A 38 8.14 -11.91 -11.69
C SER A 38 8.75 -13.21 -12.22
N GLY A 39 9.72 -13.14 -13.15
CA GLY A 39 10.32 -14.32 -13.81
C GLY A 39 11.86 -14.37 -13.81
N ARG A 40 12.53 -13.56 -12.97
CA ARG A 40 13.99 -13.59 -12.83
C ARG A 40 14.40 -14.27 -11.53
N GLU A 41 15.53 -14.96 -11.56
CA GLU A 41 16.12 -15.56 -10.35
C GLU A 41 16.47 -14.47 -9.32
N GLU A 42 16.38 -14.81 -8.03
CA GLU A 42 16.63 -13.86 -6.93
C GLU A 42 18.04 -13.24 -6.98
N ASN A 43 19.01 -13.96 -7.55
CA ASN A 43 20.41 -13.55 -7.66
C ASN A 43 20.73 -12.59 -8.84
N ASP A 44 19.76 -12.28 -9.72
CA ASP A 44 19.98 -11.30 -10.79
C ASP A 44 20.01 -9.87 -10.20
N PRO A 45 20.99 -9.01 -10.53
CA PRO A 45 21.02 -7.60 -10.15
C PRO A 45 19.75 -6.81 -10.47
N HIS A 46 18.93 -7.28 -11.42
CA HIS A 46 17.65 -6.67 -11.79
C HIS A 46 16.44 -7.44 -11.27
N SER A 47 16.63 -8.40 -10.35
CA SER A 47 15.55 -9.14 -9.70
C SER A 47 14.71 -8.20 -8.81
N VAL A 48 15.36 -7.20 -8.23
CA VAL A 48 14.76 -6.16 -7.41
C VAL A 48 15.16 -4.78 -7.89
N VAL A 49 14.20 -3.88 -7.99
CA VAL A 49 14.41 -2.48 -8.38
C VAL A 49 13.79 -1.57 -7.32
N VAL A 50 14.55 -0.59 -6.84
CA VAL A 50 14.07 0.43 -5.90
C VAL A 50 14.12 1.80 -6.59
N GLU A 51 13.00 2.52 -6.57
CA GLU A 51 12.89 3.87 -7.14
C GLU A 51 12.43 4.86 -6.06
N PRO A 52 13.20 5.91 -5.74
CA PRO A 52 14.39 6.37 -6.46
C PRO A 52 15.67 5.60 -6.08
N PRO A 53 16.69 5.57 -6.96
CA PRO A 53 17.98 4.91 -6.66
C PRO A 53 18.78 5.61 -5.56
N THR A 54 18.45 6.87 -5.26
CA THR A 54 19.06 7.65 -4.17
C THR A 54 18.41 7.38 -2.81
N LEU A 55 17.42 6.48 -2.74
CA LEU A 55 16.82 6.08 -1.48
C LEU A 55 17.86 5.39 -0.61
N ARG A 56 17.67 5.47 0.71
CA ARG A 56 18.56 4.84 1.69
C ARG A 56 18.56 3.31 1.65
N TYR A 57 17.55 2.69 1.06
CA TYR A 57 17.47 1.23 0.93
C TYR A 57 18.11 0.76 -0.37
N SER A 58 18.85 -0.34 -0.28
CA SER A 58 19.46 -0.99 -1.44
C SER A 58 18.54 -2.08 -1.98
N PRO A 59 18.60 -2.41 -3.29
CA PRO A 59 17.86 -3.57 -3.82
C PRO A 59 18.20 -4.89 -3.11
N ALA A 60 19.42 -5.02 -2.58
CA ALA A 60 19.86 -6.21 -1.83
C ALA A 60 19.09 -6.37 -0.51
N ASP A 61 18.64 -5.27 0.10
CA ASP A 61 17.85 -5.28 1.33
C ASP A 61 16.50 -6.02 1.13
N PHE A 62 16.04 -6.15 -0.12
CA PHE A 62 14.72 -6.67 -0.48
C PHE A 62 14.76 -7.96 -1.33
N ALA A 63 15.94 -8.51 -1.60
CA ALA A 63 16.11 -9.71 -2.42
C ALA A 63 15.34 -10.93 -1.86
N GLY A 64 15.26 -11.04 -0.52
CA GLY A 64 14.62 -12.16 0.16
C GLY A 64 13.09 -12.08 0.30
N ILE A 65 12.41 -11.04 -0.21
CA ILE A 65 10.97 -10.85 0.00
C ILE A 65 10.14 -12.03 -0.52
N LYS A 66 10.48 -12.56 -1.71
CA LYS A 66 9.73 -13.68 -2.30
C LYS A 66 9.91 -14.96 -1.50
N THR A 67 11.15 -15.25 -1.11
CA THR A 67 11.46 -16.37 -0.22
C THR A 67 10.72 -16.24 1.12
N LEU A 68 10.70 -15.04 1.72
CA LEU A 68 9.95 -14.77 2.96
C LEU A 68 8.44 -14.98 2.75
N ALA A 69 7.87 -14.49 1.65
CA ALA A 69 6.46 -14.72 1.31
C ALA A 69 6.15 -16.22 1.18
N ALA A 70 7.02 -17.01 0.55
CA ALA A 70 6.87 -18.46 0.45
C ALA A 70 6.95 -19.16 1.82
N THR A 71 7.75 -18.66 2.77
CA THR A 71 7.74 -19.21 4.14
C THR A 71 6.42 -18.96 4.86
N PHE A 72 5.80 -17.79 4.68
CA PHE A 72 4.46 -17.53 5.24
C PHE A 72 3.39 -18.43 4.64
N GLU A 73 3.51 -18.77 3.37
CA GLU A 73 2.62 -19.73 2.71
C GLU A 73 2.76 -21.12 3.34
N ALA A 74 3.99 -21.58 3.55
CA ALA A 74 4.27 -22.88 4.18
C ALA A 74 3.81 -22.94 5.64
N ASP A 75 4.01 -21.86 6.41
CA ASP A 75 3.66 -21.77 7.83
C ASP A 75 2.14 -21.67 8.06
N ALA A 76 1.37 -21.17 7.08
CA ALA A 76 -0.08 -21.04 7.18
C ALA A 76 -0.82 -22.40 7.21
N GLY A 77 -0.13 -23.50 6.91
CA GLY A 77 -0.67 -24.86 6.91
C GLY A 77 -1.62 -25.17 5.74
N PRO A 78 -2.16 -26.39 5.67
CA PRO A 78 -3.09 -26.79 4.62
C PRO A 78 -4.33 -25.91 4.66
N ARG A 79 -4.59 -25.20 3.57
CA ARG A 79 -5.85 -24.46 3.41
C ARG A 79 -6.95 -25.43 3.07
N ASP A 80 -8.13 -25.20 3.64
CA ASP A 80 -9.36 -25.70 3.05
C ASP A 80 -9.44 -25.11 1.65
N SER A 81 -9.10 -25.91 0.64
CA SER A 81 -9.27 -25.55 -0.76
C SER A 81 -10.76 -25.36 -0.99
N VAL A 82 -11.23 -24.12 -0.87
CA VAL A 82 -12.59 -23.78 -1.23
C VAL A 82 -12.70 -24.03 -2.72
N TYR A 83 -13.38 -25.11 -3.09
CA TYR A 83 -13.61 -25.44 -4.49
C TYR A 83 -14.41 -24.31 -5.12
N HIS A 84 -13.75 -23.54 -5.97
CA HIS A 84 -14.41 -22.55 -6.80
C HIS A 84 -15.01 -23.26 -8.01
N LEU A 85 -16.26 -22.95 -8.33
CA LEU A 85 -16.98 -23.56 -9.46
C LEU A 85 -16.35 -23.20 -10.81
N HIS A 86 -15.58 -22.11 -10.87
CA HIS A 86 -14.92 -21.63 -12.08
C HIS A 86 -13.39 -21.62 -11.92
N PRO A 87 -12.62 -22.24 -12.85
CA PRO A 87 -11.15 -22.29 -12.76
C PRO A 87 -10.48 -20.91 -12.65
N GLN A 88 -11.01 -19.90 -13.36
CA GLN A 88 -10.47 -18.54 -13.30
C GLN A 88 -10.65 -17.87 -11.92
N ASP A 89 -11.63 -18.30 -11.12
CA ASP A 89 -11.81 -17.78 -9.77
C ASP A 89 -10.75 -18.33 -8.82
N HIS A 90 -10.34 -19.59 -9.01
CA HIS A 90 -9.28 -20.22 -8.24
C HIS A 90 -7.94 -19.51 -8.49
N ASP A 91 -7.53 -19.36 -9.75
CA ASP A 91 -6.29 -18.68 -10.12
C ASP A 91 -6.26 -17.23 -9.59
N ARG A 92 -7.42 -16.54 -9.61
CA ARG A 92 -7.54 -15.18 -9.08
C ARG A 92 -7.35 -15.12 -7.57
N MET A 93 -7.94 -16.07 -6.84
CA MET A 93 -7.83 -16.14 -5.38
C MET A 93 -6.42 -16.53 -4.93
N GLU A 94 -5.78 -17.47 -5.62
CA GLU A 94 -4.38 -17.81 -5.35
C GLU A 94 -3.46 -16.63 -5.64
N LYS A 95 -3.65 -15.93 -6.76
CA LYS A 95 -2.89 -14.73 -7.10
C LYS A 95 -3.08 -13.61 -6.07
N GLN A 96 -4.31 -13.36 -5.65
CA GLN A 96 -4.60 -12.37 -4.62
C GLN A 96 -3.95 -12.76 -3.29
N HIS A 97 -3.99 -14.04 -2.93
CA HIS A 97 -3.35 -14.50 -1.72
C HIS A 97 -1.83 -14.31 -1.76
N TRP A 98 -1.19 -14.70 -2.86
CA TRP A 98 0.24 -14.49 -3.07
C TRP A 98 0.61 -13.01 -2.91
N TYR A 99 -0.21 -12.11 -3.45
CA TYR A 99 -0.03 -10.66 -3.31
C TYR A 99 -0.12 -10.18 -1.86
N GLU A 100 -1.05 -10.70 -1.08
CA GLU A 100 -1.15 -10.40 0.36
C GLU A 100 0.11 -10.87 1.12
N LEU A 101 0.66 -12.03 0.77
CA LEU A 101 1.89 -12.53 1.37
C LEU A 101 3.10 -11.67 1.01
N VAL A 102 3.22 -11.25 -0.25
CA VAL A 102 4.28 -10.35 -0.70
C VAL A 102 4.18 -9.00 0.00
N CYS A 103 2.98 -8.41 0.15
CA CYS A 103 2.78 -7.20 0.94
C CYS A 103 3.29 -7.40 2.37
N ARG A 104 2.84 -8.47 3.03
CA ARG A 104 3.23 -8.76 4.41
C ARG A 104 4.74 -8.95 4.56
N ALA A 105 5.36 -9.67 3.64
CA ALA A 105 6.81 -9.87 3.61
C ALA A 105 7.54 -8.54 3.42
N THR A 106 7.05 -7.69 2.51
CA THR A 106 7.62 -6.36 2.28
C THR A 106 7.51 -5.48 3.52
N GLU A 107 6.34 -5.43 4.16
CA GLU A 107 6.12 -4.67 5.40
C GLU A 107 7.05 -5.15 6.51
N GLN A 108 7.18 -6.46 6.71
CA GLN A 108 8.08 -7.03 7.72
C GLN A 108 9.55 -6.71 7.43
N THR A 109 10.01 -6.90 6.18
CA THR A 109 11.39 -6.56 5.81
C THR A 109 11.69 -5.08 6.05
N ILE A 110 10.74 -4.18 5.74
CA ILE A 110 10.94 -2.75 5.99
C ILE A 110 10.93 -2.45 7.48
N GLU A 111 10.05 -3.08 8.27
CA GLU A 111 10.02 -2.92 9.73
C GLU A 111 11.36 -3.32 10.37
N GLU A 112 11.92 -4.47 9.97
CA GLU A 112 13.25 -4.93 10.41
C GLU A 112 14.38 -3.95 10.00
N LEU A 113 14.32 -3.38 8.80
CA LEU A 113 15.28 -2.38 8.32
C LEU A 113 15.16 -1.06 9.10
N VAL A 114 13.93 -0.62 9.38
CA VAL A 114 13.64 0.59 10.16
C VAL A 114 14.15 0.43 11.59
N GLU A 115 13.91 -0.73 12.22
CA GLU A 115 14.40 -1.03 13.56
C GLU A 115 15.93 -1.11 13.62
N SER A 116 16.55 -1.85 12.69
CA SER A 116 18.02 -2.02 12.65
C SER A 116 18.76 -0.70 12.39
N ARG A 117 18.16 0.22 11.63
CA ARG A 117 18.73 1.55 11.34
C ARG A 117 18.25 2.63 12.32
N GLN A 118 17.44 2.27 13.32
CA GLN A 118 16.85 3.18 14.30
C GLN A 118 16.10 4.37 13.67
N GLU A 119 15.40 4.10 12.57
CA GLU A 119 14.59 5.10 11.89
C GLU A 119 13.23 5.26 12.59
N ALA A 120 12.86 6.49 12.93
CA ALA A 120 11.55 6.76 13.53
C ALA A 120 10.46 6.90 12.44
N ARG A 121 10.18 5.83 11.69
CA ARG A 121 9.22 5.83 10.57
C ARG A 121 8.26 4.63 10.62
N ARG A 122 7.03 4.84 10.18
CA ARG A 122 6.01 3.81 9.94
C ARG A 122 5.86 3.62 8.45
N SER A 123 5.83 2.37 8.00
CA SER A 123 5.81 2.02 6.57
C SER A 123 4.52 1.27 6.24
N PHE A 124 3.99 1.54 5.05
CA PHE A 124 2.75 0.92 4.57
C PHE A 124 2.91 0.56 3.09
N CYS A 125 2.42 -0.61 2.70
CA CYS A 125 2.56 -1.11 1.34
C CYS A 125 1.20 -1.17 0.61
N SER A 126 1.20 -0.81 -0.68
CA SER A 126 0.07 -1.07 -1.57
C SER A 126 -0.07 -2.56 -1.87
N THR A 127 -1.24 -2.97 -2.33
CA THR A 127 -1.37 -4.25 -3.04
C THR A 127 -0.41 -4.25 -4.24
N PRO A 128 0.32 -5.34 -4.50
CA PRO A 128 1.28 -5.39 -5.57
C PRO A 128 0.57 -5.46 -6.92
N LEU A 129 1.12 -4.80 -7.93
CA LEU A 129 0.60 -4.79 -9.29
C LEU A 129 1.63 -5.37 -10.25
N SER A 130 1.22 -6.31 -11.10
CA SER A 130 2.07 -6.77 -12.20
C SER A 130 2.12 -5.71 -13.30
N LEU A 131 3.32 -5.22 -13.60
CA LEU A 131 3.57 -4.20 -14.62
C LEU A 131 4.92 -4.51 -15.30
N ASN A 132 4.91 -4.68 -16.63
CA ASN A 132 6.12 -4.93 -17.45
C ASN A 132 7.05 -6.03 -16.91
N GLY A 133 6.49 -7.13 -16.40
CA GLY A 133 7.26 -8.26 -15.86
C GLY A 133 7.82 -8.04 -14.44
N TYR A 134 7.46 -6.95 -13.78
CA TYR A 134 7.73 -6.69 -12.37
C TYR A 134 6.43 -6.75 -11.57
N LEU A 135 6.53 -7.21 -10.34
CA LEU A 135 5.52 -7.04 -9.32
C LEU A 135 5.86 -5.78 -8.53
N VAL A 136 5.16 -4.69 -8.84
CA VAL A 136 5.40 -3.36 -8.30
C VAL A 136 4.58 -3.15 -7.05
N VAL A 137 5.27 -2.83 -5.95
CA VAL A 137 4.69 -2.45 -4.66
C VAL A 137 5.02 -0.98 -4.43
N LEU A 138 4.01 -0.17 -4.16
CA LEU A 138 4.21 1.21 -3.72
C LEU A 138 4.27 1.24 -2.20
N VAL A 139 5.30 1.92 -1.68
CA VAL A 139 5.50 2.06 -0.24
C VAL A 139 5.41 3.53 0.13
N VAL A 140 4.64 3.83 1.18
CA VAL A 140 4.62 5.14 1.82
C VAL A 140 5.13 5.03 3.24
N GLN A 141 6.02 5.93 3.62
CA GLN A 141 6.56 6.04 4.97
C GLN A 141 6.18 7.37 5.58
N LEU A 142 5.73 7.33 6.83
CA LEU A 142 5.38 8.49 7.65
C LEU A 142 6.29 8.54 8.88
N ALA A 143 6.52 9.71 9.44
CA ALA A 143 7.23 9.85 10.71
C ALA A 143 6.44 9.18 11.86
N ALA A 144 7.10 8.30 12.62
CA ALA A 144 6.45 7.46 13.62
C ALA A 144 5.88 8.27 14.79
N ALA A 145 6.66 9.21 15.35
CA ALA A 145 6.23 10.01 16.50
C ALA A 145 4.93 10.80 16.28
N PRO A 146 4.76 11.60 15.20
CA PRO A 146 3.49 12.28 14.95
C PRO A 146 2.38 11.29 14.57
N TYR A 147 2.68 10.21 13.84
CA TYR A 147 1.68 9.20 13.48
C TYR A 147 1.11 8.49 14.72
N ASP A 148 1.96 8.05 15.63
CA ASP A 148 1.58 7.32 16.85
C ASP A 148 0.91 8.26 17.88
N ALA A 149 1.04 9.58 17.74
CA ALA A 149 0.33 10.56 18.56
C ALA A 149 -1.16 10.70 18.19
N TYR A 150 -1.58 10.22 17.02
CA TYR A 150 -3.00 10.23 16.64
C TYR A 150 -3.80 9.21 17.44
N TYR A 151 -5.05 9.57 17.70
CA TYR A 151 -5.99 8.66 18.35
C TYR A 151 -6.21 7.40 17.50
N THR A 152 -6.02 6.24 18.13
CA THR A 152 -6.25 4.92 17.54
C THR A 152 -7.47 4.27 18.17
N LEU A 153 -8.40 3.82 17.34
CA LEU A 153 -9.55 3.03 17.76
C LEU A 153 -9.09 1.68 18.35
N PRO A 154 -9.72 1.21 19.43
CA PRO A 154 -9.40 -0.09 20.02
C PRO A 154 -9.68 -1.23 19.03
N GLY A 155 -8.89 -2.30 19.14
CA GLY A 155 -9.00 -3.50 18.30
C GLY A 155 -7.97 -3.57 17.17
N LYS A 156 -7.75 -4.77 16.65
CA LYS A 156 -6.74 -5.05 15.63
C LYS A 156 -7.10 -4.33 14.33
N ALA A 157 -6.17 -3.51 13.83
CA ALA A 157 -6.27 -2.95 12.49
C ALA A 157 -6.17 -4.09 11.46
N THR A 158 -6.94 -4.00 10.39
CA THR A 158 -6.80 -4.91 9.24
C THR A 158 -6.63 -4.08 7.98
N ALA A 159 -6.17 -4.70 6.89
CA ALA A 159 -5.99 -4.03 5.59
C ALA A 159 -7.27 -3.30 5.11
N THR A 160 -8.46 -3.75 5.55
CA THR A 160 -9.76 -3.15 5.21
C THR A 160 -10.34 -2.25 6.29
N ARG A 161 -9.82 -2.32 7.54
CA ARG A 161 -10.33 -1.58 8.70
C ARG A 161 -9.22 -0.73 9.33
N PRO A 162 -9.14 0.56 8.96
CA PRO A 162 -8.11 1.46 9.49
C PRO A 162 -8.30 1.70 10.99
N ALA A 163 -7.22 1.95 11.73
CA ALA A 163 -7.27 2.22 13.18
C ALA A 163 -7.30 3.70 13.54
N SER A 164 -6.82 4.55 12.67
CA SER A 164 -6.75 6.00 12.89
C SER A 164 -7.06 6.71 11.57
N LEU A 165 -7.28 8.03 11.65
CA LEU A 165 -7.50 8.84 10.45
C LEU A 165 -6.28 8.84 9.51
N PRO A 166 -5.02 8.98 9.99
CA PRO A 166 -3.85 8.84 9.13
C PRO A 166 -3.76 7.46 8.47
N HIS A 167 -4.09 6.38 9.19
CA HIS A 167 -4.14 5.04 8.59
C HIS A 167 -5.21 4.97 7.48
N ALA A 168 -6.40 5.51 7.70
CA ALA A 168 -7.43 5.55 6.67
C ALA A 168 -7.00 6.36 5.43
N ALA A 169 -6.29 7.47 5.63
CA ALA A 169 -5.73 8.29 4.56
C ALA A 169 -4.63 7.55 3.78
N VAL A 170 -3.77 6.79 4.46
CA VAL A 170 -2.81 5.88 3.82
C VAL A 170 -3.53 4.88 2.92
N LEU A 171 -4.59 4.21 3.40
CA LEU A 171 -5.31 3.22 2.59
C LEU A 171 -5.94 3.83 1.34
N GLU A 172 -6.55 5.03 1.45
CA GLU A 172 -7.10 5.74 0.28
C GLU A 172 -6.00 6.19 -0.68
N PHE A 173 -4.88 6.72 -0.17
CA PHE A 173 -3.73 7.11 -0.98
C PHE A 173 -3.17 5.91 -1.77
N LEU A 174 -2.91 4.79 -1.09
CA LEU A 174 -2.40 3.57 -1.73
C LEU A 174 -3.39 3.01 -2.76
N HIS A 175 -4.70 3.13 -2.50
CA HIS A 175 -5.73 2.73 -3.43
C HIS A 175 -5.71 3.57 -4.72
N GLU A 176 -5.65 4.90 -4.60
CA GLU A 176 -5.55 5.81 -5.75
C GLU A 176 -4.27 5.57 -6.56
N CYS A 177 -3.14 5.38 -5.88
CA CYS A 177 -1.89 5.05 -6.57
C CYS A 177 -1.97 3.72 -7.31
N THR A 178 -2.59 2.69 -6.72
CA THR A 178 -2.78 1.39 -7.38
C THR A 178 -3.72 1.49 -8.58
N ARG A 179 -4.77 2.32 -8.48
CA ARG A 179 -5.68 2.63 -9.60
C ARG A 179 -4.94 3.30 -10.75
N ALA A 180 -4.21 4.37 -10.46
CA ALA A 180 -3.42 5.11 -11.46
C ALA A 180 -2.36 4.21 -12.12
N LEU A 181 -1.68 3.35 -11.36
CA LEU A 181 -0.72 2.38 -11.93
C LEU A 181 -1.38 1.38 -12.87
N ARG A 182 -2.61 0.95 -12.58
CA ARG A 182 -3.37 0.04 -13.44
C ARG A 182 -3.79 0.72 -14.75
N GLU A 183 -4.15 2.00 -14.68
CA GLU A 183 -4.48 2.80 -15.86
C GLU A 183 -3.24 3.04 -16.75
N ALA A 184 -2.04 3.10 -16.17
CA ALA A 184 -0.78 3.16 -16.94
C ALA A 184 -0.42 1.85 -17.64
N ASP A 185 -0.95 0.70 -17.20
CA ASP A 185 -0.75 -0.59 -17.87
C ASP A 185 -1.63 -0.71 -19.14
N THR A 186 -2.76 0.00 -19.17
CA THR A 186 -3.62 0.07 -20.35
C THR A 186 -3.09 1.12 -21.33
N ALA A 187 -2.48 0.65 -22.42
CA ALA A 187 -1.66 1.36 -23.41
C ALA A 187 -2.17 2.68 -24.04
N ASP A 188 -3.36 3.18 -23.68
CA ASP A 188 -3.92 4.44 -24.21
C ASP A 188 -3.62 5.67 -23.34
N ASN A 189 -3.16 5.50 -22.10
CA ASN A 189 -2.77 6.61 -21.23
C ASN A 189 -1.26 6.65 -21.02
N GLU A 190 -0.58 7.52 -21.76
CA GLU A 190 0.88 7.72 -21.65
C GLU A 190 1.32 8.25 -20.27
N GLN A 191 0.39 8.74 -19.44
CA GLN A 191 0.70 9.31 -18.13
C GLN A 191 -0.36 8.90 -17.08
N PRO A 192 -0.01 8.10 -16.06
CA PRO A 192 -0.87 7.93 -14.90
C PRO A 192 -1.06 9.27 -14.18
N VAL A 193 -2.29 9.79 -14.18
CA VAL A 193 -2.61 11.06 -13.52
C VAL A 193 -3.23 10.79 -12.16
N LEU A 194 -2.60 11.33 -11.11
CA LEU A 194 -3.20 11.44 -9.78
C LEU A 194 -3.89 12.82 -9.73
N ASP A 195 -5.13 12.88 -10.19
CA ASP A 195 -5.91 14.12 -10.36
C ASP A 195 -6.97 14.37 -9.28
N ARG A 196 -7.20 13.39 -8.40
CA ARG A 196 -8.25 13.47 -7.38
C ARG A 196 -7.98 14.58 -6.37
N ASP A 197 -9.02 15.33 -5.99
CA ASP A 197 -8.92 16.38 -4.97
C ASP A 197 -8.50 15.78 -3.62
N TYR A 198 -7.50 16.39 -2.98
CA TYR A 198 -6.96 15.94 -1.68
C TYR A 198 -8.04 15.90 -0.59
N ASN A 199 -8.99 16.84 -0.61
CA ASN A 199 -10.12 16.88 0.31
C ASN A 199 -11.09 15.72 0.06
N GLU A 200 -11.21 15.26 -1.18
CA GLU A 200 -12.05 14.11 -1.51
C GLU A 200 -11.43 12.82 -0.98
N VAL A 201 -10.10 12.68 -1.09
CA VAL A 201 -9.34 11.57 -0.48
C VAL A 201 -9.51 11.57 1.04
N LEU A 202 -9.34 12.73 1.69
CA LEU A 202 -9.54 12.85 3.14
C LEU A 202 -10.98 12.59 3.56
N ARG A 203 -11.96 13.02 2.76
CA ARG A 203 -13.37 12.68 2.99
C ARG A 203 -13.55 11.17 2.87
N GLY A 204 -12.98 10.51 1.86
CA GLY A 204 -12.93 9.05 1.72
C GLY A 204 -12.32 8.34 2.92
N ALA A 205 -11.21 8.86 3.45
CA ALA A 205 -10.55 8.33 4.63
C ALA A 205 -11.45 8.44 5.88
N GLY A 206 -12.09 9.59 6.09
CA GLY A 206 -13.07 9.78 7.15
C GLY A 206 -14.24 8.80 7.04
N ARG A 207 -14.77 8.61 5.82
CA ARG A 207 -15.82 7.62 5.53
C ARG A 207 -15.40 6.21 5.91
N ARG A 208 -14.21 5.78 5.47
CA ARG A 208 -13.65 4.45 5.75
C ARG A 208 -13.43 4.22 7.25
N LEU A 209 -12.95 5.23 7.98
CA LEU A 209 -12.77 5.15 9.42
C LEU A 209 -14.11 4.99 10.17
N MET A 210 -15.14 5.73 9.76
CA MET A 210 -16.46 5.66 10.38
C MET A 210 -17.15 4.32 10.14
N LEU A 211 -16.96 3.70 8.96
CA LEU A 211 -17.47 2.36 8.67
C LEU A 211 -16.88 1.29 9.62
N ARG A 212 -15.70 1.50 10.21
CA ARG A 212 -15.17 0.60 11.24
C ARG A 212 -15.97 0.68 12.54
N ILE A 213 -16.44 1.86 12.92
CA ILE A 213 -17.15 2.11 14.18
C ILE A 213 -18.61 1.69 14.09
N SER A 214 -19.18 1.67 12.88
CA SER A 214 -20.58 1.29 12.65
C SER A 214 -20.77 -0.23 12.55
N PRO A 215 -21.25 -0.95 13.59
CA PRO A 215 -22.01 -2.17 13.34
C PRO A 215 -23.25 -1.79 12.52
N GLY A 216 -23.88 -2.74 11.82
CA GLY A 216 -24.92 -2.51 10.79
C GLY A 216 -26.20 -1.73 11.15
N SER A 217 -26.23 -0.98 12.26
CA SER A 217 -27.31 -0.07 12.66
C SER A 217 -26.95 1.43 12.67
N ALA A 218 -25.67 1.84 12.47
CA ALA A 218 -25.29 3.27 12.53
C ALA A 218 -25.24 4.00 11.17
N HIS A 219 -25.71 3.36 10.08
CA HIS A 219 -25.81 3.99 8.75
C HIS A 219 -26.59 5.32 8.77
N GLY A 220 -27.68 5.41 9.55
CA GLY A 220 -28.45 6.66 9.65
C GLY A 220 -27.75 7.78 10.42
N LEU A 221 -26.85 7.45 11.35
CA LEU A 221 -26.09 8.44 12.12
C LEU A 221 -24.92 9.00 11.29
N TYR A 222 -24.36 8.14 10.44
CA TYR A 222 -23.35 8.51 9.46
C TYR A 222 -23.89 9.44 8.36
N ASP A 223 -25.07 9.14 7.80
CA ASP A 223 -25.72 10.03 6.83
C ASP A 223 -26.12 11.37 7.44
N ALA A 224 -26.55 11.38 8.72
CA ALA A 224 -26.85 12.60 9.45
C ALA A 224 -25.60 13.49 9.64
N CYS A 225 -24.45 12.89 10.01
CA CYS A 225 -23.19 13.63 10.14
C CYS A 225 -22.68 14.16 8.79
N LEU A 226 -22.84 13.40 7.70
CA LEU A 226 -22.50 13.86 6.35
C LEU A 226 -23.40 15.01 5.89
N GLY A 227 -24.69 14.98 6.21
CA GLY A 227 -25.65 16.05 5.87
C GLY A 227 -25.41 17.37 6.61
N ILE A 228 -24.77 17.34 7.79
CA ILE A 228 -24.40 18.55 8.55
C ILE A 228 -23.07 19.15 8.04
N ALA A 229 -22.21 18.33 7.44
CA ALA A 229 -20.90 18.73 6.94
C ALA A 229 -20.89 19.19 5.46
N ALA A 230 -22.08 19.31 4.84
CA ALA A 230 -22.27 19.78 3.46
C ALA A 230 -22.59 21.28 3.40
#